data_AF-A0AA97HW50-F1
#
_entry.id   AF-A0AA97HW50-F1
#
_cell.length_a   1.000
_cell.length_b   1.000
_cell.length_c   1.000
_cell.angle_alpha   90.00
_cell.angle_beta   90.00
_cell.angle_gamma   90.00
#
_symmetry.space_group_name_H-M   'P 1'
#
loop_
_entity.id
_entity.type
_entity.pdbx_description
1 polymer ?
#
loop_
_entity_poly.entity_id
_entity_poly.type
_entity_poly.pdbx_seq_one_letter_code
_entity_poly.pdbx_strand_id
1 'polypeptide(L)'
;MKRLIWATALTSILLTACSQSEQEKIQVDKASYQVENAILLQQRFEQLNHKLVIDFKKFKQVESLAFANQYPLDPNNLKSLNLHLVASTALKPTKIAYCQLMNDYFTQMYRLGHYNLKLLNDVQLPNSDQEDLSKNFASANQFYDFILNRYTSYRQVQQVMGYGCNLKSALQSTE
;
A
#
# COMPACT_ATOMS: atom_id res chain seq x y z
N MET A 1 2.68 -41.49 61.42
CA MET A 1 3.35 -40.71 60.35
C MET A 1 2.34 -40.43 59.24
N LYS A 2 1.97 -39.14 59.06
CA LYS A 2 0.98 -38.66 58.10
C LYS A 2 1.52 -38.83 56.67
N ARG A 3 0.81 -39.52 55.79
CA ARG A 3 1.09 -39.54 54.35
C ARG A 3 0.06 -38.67 53.64
N LEU A 4 0.48 -37.48 53.25
CA LEU A 4 -0.29 -36.53 52.45
C LEU A 4 -0.38 -37.04 51.02
N ILE A 5 -1.61 -37.24 50.54
CA ILE A 5 -1.91 -37.55 49.14
C ILE A 5 -1.87 -36.22 48.37
N TRP A 6 -0.87 -36.06 47.50
CA TRP A 6 -0.81 -34.96 46.54
C TRP A 6 -1.75 -35.24 45.37
N ALA A 7 -2.81 -34.46 45.26
CA ALA A 7 -3.70 -34.44 44.10
C ALA A 7 -3.01 -33.67 42.96
N THR A 8 -2.64 -34.37 41.88
CA THR A 8 -2.21 -33.74 40.62
C THR A 8 -3.46 -33.28 39.86
N ALA A 9 -3.73 -31.98 39.87
CA ALA A 9 -4.70 -31.37 38.96
C ALA A 9 -4.00 -31.11 37.61
N LEU A 10 -4.36 -31.90 36.58
CA LEU A 10 -4.07 -31.56 35.19
C LEU A 10 -4.98 -30.39 34.80
N THR A 11 -4.47 -29.16 34.88
CA THR A 11 -5.09 -28.01 34.22
C THR A 11 -4.73 -28.05 32.74
N SER A 12 -5.69 -28.52 31.96
CA SER A 12 -5.74 -28.43 30.50
C SER A 12 -5.59 -26.97 30.06
N ILE A 13 -4.46 -26.65 29.43
CA ILE A 13 -4.25 -25.41 28.70
C ILE A 13 -5.18 -25.48 27.48
N LEU A 14 -6.30 -24.78 27.56
CA LEU A 14 -7.11 -24.46 26.39
C LEU A 14 -6.26 -23.57 25.49
N LEU A 15 -5.63 -24.17 24.48
CA LEU A 15 -5.08 -23.46 23.33
C LEU A 15 -6.26 -22.87 22.55
N THR A 16 -6.68 -21.65 22.91
CA THR A 16 -7.48 -20.80 22.04
C THR A 16 -6.60 -20.35 20.88
N ALA A 17 -6.42 -21.25 19.91
CA ALA A 17 -5.76 -20.93 18.66
C ALA A 17 -6.65 -20.00 17.84
N CYS A 18 -6.10 -18.80 17.58
CA CYS A 18 -6.47 -17.86 16.53
C CYS A 18 -7.86 -17.24 16.66
N SER A 19 -7.99 -16.28 17.56
CA SER A 19 -8.85 -15.12 17.31
C SER A 19 -8.59 -14.61 15.89
N GLN A 20 -9.66 -14.50 15.10
CA GLN A 20 -9.67 -13.70 13.89
C GLN A 20 -8.97 -12.39 14.22
N SER A 21 -7.87 -12.10 13.52
CA SER A 21 -7.28 -10.78 13.56
C SER A 21 -8.34 -9.80 13.09
N GLU A 22 -9.10 -9.23 14.02
CA GLU A 22 -9.78 -7.96 13.80
C GLU A 22 -8.70 -7.05 13.25
N GLN A 23 -8.84 -6.69 11.97
CA GLN A 23 -7.95 -5.72 11.35
C GLN A 23 -8.14 -4.44 12.14
N GLU A 24 -7.16 -4.15 12.99
CA GLU A 24 -7.12 -2.94 13.79
C GLU A 24 -7.28 -1.76 12.84
N LYS A 25 -8.43 -1.07 12.94
CA LYS A 25 -8.69 0.11 12.13
C LYS A 25 -7.65 1.14 12.52
N ILE A 26 -6.75 1.46 11.59
CA ILE A 26 -5.70 2.44 11.83
C ILE A 26 -6.40 3.79 12.00
N GLN A 27 -6.30 4.40 13.18
CA GLN A 27 -6.84 5.73 13.41
C GLN A 27 -6.06 6.73 12.54
N VAL A 28 -6.69 7.21 11.47
CA VAL A 28 -6.09 8.17 10.53
C VAL A 28 -6.32 9.59 11.05
N ASP A 29 -5.23 10.32 11.30
CA ASP A 29 -5.31 11.77 11.54
C ASP A 29 -5.60 12.48 10.22
N LYS A 30 -6.88 12.78 9.99
CA LYS A 30 -7.35 13.47 8.79
C LYS A 30 -6.70 14.84 8.61
N ALA A 31 -6.42 15.56 9.71
CA ALA A 31 -5.86 16.90 9.64
C ALA A 31 -4.44 16.90 9.03
N SER A 32 -3.67 15.83 9.23
CA SER A 32 -2.33 15.68 8.64
C SER A 32 -2.30 15.60 7.10
N TYR A 33 -3.46 15.35 6.47
CA TYR A 33 -3.61 15.26 5.03
C TYR A 33 -4.25 16.49 4.39
N GLN A 34 -5.01 17.28 5.15
CA GLN A 34 -5.69 18.45 4.63
C GLN A 34 -4.70 19.57 4.33
N VAL A 35 -4.97 20.30 3.25
CA VAL A 35 -4.19 21.47 2.83
C VAL A 35 -5.11 22.62 2.45
N GLU A 36 -4.57 23.83 2.47
CA GLU A 36 -5.36 25.06 2.28
C GLU A 36 -5.80 25.29 0.83
N ASN A 37 -5.01 24.82 -0.14
CA ASN A 37 -5.25 25.09 -1.55
C ASN A 37 -4.63 24.02 -2.46
N ALA A 38 -5.00 24.06 -3.75
CA ALA A 38 -4.56 23.09 -4.73
C ALA A 38 -3.05 23.11 -5.00
N ILE A 39 -2.39 24.25 -4.86
CA ILE A 39 -0.92 24.36 -5.01
C ILE A 39 -0.22 23.53 -3.94
N LEU A 40 -0.64 23.66 -2.68
CA LEU A 40 -0.10 22.84 -1.60
C LEU A 40 -0.45 21.36 -1.80
N LEU A 41 -1.63 21.04 -2.33
CA LEU A 41 -2.01 19.65 -2.60
C LEU A 41 -1.11 19.03 -3.68
N GLN A 42 -0.87 19.75 -4.77
CA GLN A 42 0.05 19.37 -5.83
C GLN A 42 1.45 19.09 -5.27
N GLN A 43 1.98 19.99 -4.44
CA GLN A 43 3.27 19.81 -3.78
C GLN A 43 3.31 18.54 -2.90
N ARG A 44 2.22 18.21 -2.20
CA ARG A 44 2.15 16.99 -1.38
C ARG A 44 2.16 15.72 -2.23
N PHE A 45 1.49 15.72 -3.40
CA PHE A 45 1.60 14.63 -4.36
C PHE A 45 3.01 14.49 -4.93
N GLU A 46 3.65 15.60 -5.28
CA GLU A 46 5.04 15.61 -5.77
C GLU A 46 6.03 15.08 -4.72
N GLN A 47 5.87 15.50 -3.47
CA GLN A 47 6.65 14.98 -2.33
C GLN A 47 6.45 13.48 -2.14
N LEU A 48 5.20 13.00 -2.24
CA LEU A 48 4.88 11.59 -2.15
C LEU A 48 5.54 10.79 -3.29
N ASN A 49 5.49 11.29 -4.51
CA ASN A 49 6.15 10.70 -5.68
C ASN A 49 7.66 10.64 -5.51
N HIS A 50 8.27 11.72 -5.02
CA HIS A 50 9.70 11.76 -4.74
C HIS A 50 10.10 10.76 -3.65
N LYS A 51 9.30 10.64 -2.59
CA LYS A 51 9.50 9.65 -1.53
C LYS A 51 9.44 8.23 -2.08
N LEU A 52 8.47 7.92 -2.94
CA LEU A 52 8.39 6.61 -3.59
C LEU A 52 9.68 6.29 -4.37
N VAL A 53 10.24 7.23 -5.12
CA VAL A 53 11.49 7.02 -5.87
C VAL A 53 12.65 6.67 -4.94
N ILE A 54 12.79 7.39 -3.82
CA ILE A 54 13.84 7.14 -2.83
C ILE A 54 13.67 5.76 -2.19
N ASP A 55 12.46 5.48 -1.68
CA ASP A 55 12.17 4.24 -0.97
C ASP A 55 12.30 3.03 -1.91
N PHE A 56 11.82 3.14 -3.15
CA PHE A 56 11.94 2.10 -4.17
C PHE A 56 13.39 1.86 -4.58
N LYS A 57 14.19 2.91 -4.73
CA LYS A 57 15.64 2.79 -4.99
C LYS A 57 16.33 2.04 -3.86
N LYS A 58 16.05 2.40 -2.61
CA LYS A 58 16.60 1.72 -1.43
C LYS A 58 16.16 0.25 -1.39
N PHE A 59 14.88 -0.02 -1.66
CA PHE A 59 14.34 -1.36 -1.74
C PHE A 59 15.07 -2.21 -2.81
N LYS A 60 15.22 -1.69 -4.04
CA LYS A 60 15.98 -2.36 -5.10
C LYS A 60 17.44 -2.61 -4.73
N GLN A 61 18.09 -1.72 -3.99
CA GLN A 61 19.47 -1.92 -3.56
C GLN A 61 19.60 -3.08 -2.57
N VAL A 62 18.68 -3.18 -1.61
CA VAL A 62 18.65 -4.26 -0.62
C VAL A 62 18.26 -5.59 -1.27
N GLU A 63 17.23 -5.58 -2.11
CA GLU A 63 16.62 -6.77 -2.72
C GLU A 63 17.07 -6.98 -4.17
N SER A 64 18.30 -6.58 -4.50
CA SER A 64 18.78 -6.46 -5.89
C SER A 64 18.61 -7.72 -6.74
N LEU A 65 18.79 -8.91 -6.14
CA LEU A 65 18.64 -10.21 -6.79
C LEU A 65 17.18 -10.54 -7.15
N ALA A 66 16.22 -9.86 -6.55
CA ALA A 66 14.80 -10.07 -6.82
C ALA A 66 14.32 -9.30 -8.06
N PHE A 67 15.14 -8.41 -8.64
CA PHE A 67 14.76 -7.58 -9.78
C PHE A 67 15.51 -7.96 -11.05
N ALA A 68 14.78 -8.04 -12.17
CA ALA A 68 15.37 -8.36 -13.48
C ALA A 68 16.24 -7.23 -14.06
N ASN A 69 16.05 -5.99 -13.62
CA ASN A 69 16.84 -4.84 -14.04
C ASN A 69 16.97 -3.81 -12.92
N GLN A 70 17.86 -2.85 -13.11
CA GLN A 70 18.15 -1.78 -12.15
C GLN A 70 17.69 -0.39 -12.64
N TYR A 71 16.74 -0.33 -13.57
CA TYR A 71 16.20 0.94 -14.02
C TYR A 71 15.58 1.74 -12.87
N PRO A 72 15.73 3.07 -12.87
CA PRO A 72 15.07 3.94 -11.91
C PRO A 72 13.56 3.91 -12.13
N LEU A 73 12.80 3.97 -11.03
CA LEU A 73 11.35 4.11 -11.11
C LEU A 73 10.99 5.54 -11.52
N ASP A 74 10.14 5.68 -12.52
CA ASP A 74 9.49 6.95 -12.86
C ASP A 74 8.11 7.02 -12.19
N PRO A 75 7.94 7.85 -11.14
CA PRO A 75 6.68 7.95 -10.41
C PRO A 75 5.62 8.71 -11.22
N ASN A 76 6.01 9.46 -12.25
CA ASN A 76 5.10 10.15 -13.15
C ASN A 76 4.59 9.25 -14.27
N ASN A 77 5.16 8.05 -14.40
CA ASN A 77 4.74 7.05 -15.36
C ASN A 77 4.69 5.66 -14.72
N LEU A 78 3.79 5.47 -13.74
CA LEU A 78 3.61 4.15 -13.13
C LEU A 78 3.09 3.07 -14.12
N LYS A 79 2.74 3.42 -15.37
CA LYS A 79 2.54 2.41 -16.43
C LYS A 79 3.82 1.61 -16.71
N SER A 80 5.00 2.14 -16.38
CA SER A 80 6.27 1.41 -16.45
C SER A 80 6.57 0.55 -15.23
N LEU A 81 5.65 0.42 -14.24
CA LEU A 81 5.86 -0.44 -13.06
C LEU A 81 6.19 -1.90 -13.43
N ASN A 82 5.71 -2.37 -14.59
CA ASN A 82 6.03 -3.69 -15.13
C ASN A 82 7.47 -3.82 -15.63
N LEU A 83 8.25 -2.73 -15.67
CA LEU A 83 9.70 -2.81 -15.81
C LEU A 83 10.38 -3.10 -14.46
N HIS A 84 9.66 -2.99 -13.34
CA HIS A 84 10.21 -3.18 -12.00
C HIS A 84 9.66 -4.47 -11.36
N LEU A 85 9.60 -5.55 -12.13
CA LEU A 85 9.07 -6.84 -11.67
C LEU A 85 9.97 -7.44 -10.60
N VAL A 86 9.34 -7.80 -9.48
CA VAL A 86 9.90 -8.72 -8.50
C VAL A 86 9.74 -10.14 -9.03
N ALA A 87 10.84 -10.88 -9.10
CA ALA A 87 10.87 -12.23 -9.65
C ALA A 87 9.91 -13.17 -8.91
N SER A 88 9.29 -14.09 -9.64
CA SER A 88 8.46 -15.15 -9.06
C SER A 88 9.25 -16.04 -8.07
N THR A 89 10.57 -16.14 -8.25
CA THR A 89 11.49 -16.88 -7.39
C THR A 89 12.00 -16.09 -6.19
N ALA A 90 11.66 -14.79 -6.08
CA ALA A 90 12.05 -13.99 -4.93
C ALA A 90 11.49 -14.57 -3.63
N LEU A 91 12.19 -14.34 -2.53
CA LEU A 91 11.76 -14.83 -1.23
C LEU A 91 10.43 -14.17 -0.83
N LYS A 92 9.59 -14.90 -0.08
CA LYS A 92 8.31 -14.38 0.42
C LYS A 92 8.44 -13.04 1.16
N PRO A 93 9.43 -12.80 2.03
CA PRO A 93 9.64 -11.50 2.67
C PRO A 93 9.85 -10.36 1.66
N THR A 94 10.63 -10.57 0.60
CA THR A 94 10.84 -9.58 -0.46
C THR A 94 9.53 -9.21 -1.16
N LYS A 95 8.69 -10.20 -1.47
CA LYS A 95 7.37 -9.99 -2.07
C LYS A 95 6.43 -9.20 -1.16
N ILE A 96 6.45 -9.51 0.15
CA ILE A 96 5.69 -8.79 1.17
C ILE A 96 6.16 -7.33 1.25
N ALA A 97 7.47 -7.10 1.31
CA ALA A 97 8.05 -5.76 1.40
C ALA A 97 7.73 -4.92 0.15
N TYR A 98 7.77 -5.50 -1.04
CA TYR A 98 7.32 -4.85 -2.26
C TYR A 98 5.84 -4.44 -2.16
N CYS A 99 4.98 -5.37 -1.73
CA CYS A 99 3.56 -5.07 -1.57
C CYS A 99 3.29 -4.00 -0.51
N GLN A 100 4.03 -4.00 0.60
CA GLN A 100 3.94 -2.96 1.62
C GLN A 100 4.32 -1.60 1.04
N LEU A 101 5.47 -1.50 0.37
CA LEU A 101 5.92 -0.26 -0.27
C LEU A 101 4.86 0.32 -1.24
N MET A 102 4.31 -0.53 -2.11
CA MET A 102 3.32 -0.08 -3.10
C MET A 102 1.96 0.23 -2.46
N ASN A 103 1.50 -0.60 -1.52
CA ASN A 103 0.24 -0.34 -0.80
C ASN A 103 0.33 0.93 0.01
N ASP A 104 1.42 1.17 0.73
CA ASP A 104 1.65 2.39 1.49
C ASP A 104 1.60 3.61 0.58
N TYR A 105 2.34 3.60 -0.53
CA TYR A 105 2.32 4.70 -1.50
C TYR A 105 0.89 5.02 -1.98
N PHE A 106 0.16 4.01 -2.48
CA PHE A 106 -1.21 4.22 -2.98
C PHE A 106 -2.18 4.62 -1.86
N THR A 107 -1.96 4.16 -0.64
CA THR A 107 -2.79 4.54 0.52
C THR A 107 -2.56 5.99 0.91
N GLN A 108 -1.31 6.46 0.93
CA GLN A 108 -0.98 7.86 1.17
C GLN A 108 -1.53 8.77 0.06
N MET A 109 -1.43 8.31 -1.20
CA MET A 109 -2.00 9.00 -2.35
C MET A 109 -3.52 9.15 -2.19
N TYR A 110 -4.21 8.04 -1.90
CA TYR A 110 -5.65 8.03 -1.63
C TYR A 110 -6.03 9.05 -0.56
N ARG A 111 -5.39 9.02 0.60
CA ARG A 111 -5.70 9.93 1.72
C ARG A 111 -5.48 11.39 1.37
N LEU A 112 -4.40 11.72 0.66
CA LEU A 112 -4.15 13.10 0.19
C LEU A 112 -5.28 13.60 -0.71
N GLY A 113 -5.73 12.82 -1.69
CA GLY A 113 -6.83 13.25 -2.55
C GLY A 113 -8.19 13.20 -1.85
N HIS A 114 -8.49 12.13 -1.12
CA HIS A 114 -9.77 11.88 -0.48
C HIS A 114 -10.13 12.94 0.58
N TYR A 115 -9.15 13.43 1.34
CA TYR A 115 -9.42 14.49 2.33
C TYR A 115 -9.38 15.90 1.73
N ASN A 116 -9.08 16.04 0.44
CA ASN A 116 -8.99 17.30 -0.27
C ASN A 116 -9.78 17.31 -1.59
N LEU A 117 -10.90 16.58 -1.67
CA LEU A 117 -11.67 16.38 -2.92
C LEU A 117 -11.96 17.69 -3.67
N LYS A 118 -12.31 18.76 -2.94
CA LYS A 118 -12.65 20.06 -3.54
C LYS A 118 -11.49 20.73 -4.28
N LEU A 119 -10.25 20.34 -3.97
CA LEU A 119 -9.04 20.89 -4.55
C LEU A 119 -8.53 20.07 -5.75
N LEU A 120 -9.05 18.85 -5.96
CA LEU A 120 -8.52 17.92 -6.97
C LEU A 120 -8.76 18.36 -8.41
N ASN A 121 -9.74 19.24 -8.66
CA ASN A 121 -9.99 19.77 -10.01
C ASN A 121 -8.85 20.66 -10.52
N ASP A 122 -8.04 21.21 -9.61
CA ASP A 122 -6.90 22.08 -9.92
C ASP A 122 -5.56 21.37 -9.74
N VAL A 123 -5.58 20.05 -9.45
CA VAL A 123 -4.39 19.21 -9.33
C VAL A 123 -4.14 18.47 -10.65
N GLN A 124 -2.89 18.45 -11.06
CA GLN A 124 -2.45 17.72 -12.25
C GLN A 124 -1.70 16.46 -11.81
N LEU A 125 -2.37 15.31 -11.92
CA LEU A 125 -1.70 14.03 -11.79
C LEU A 125 -1.18 13.57 -13.16
N PRO A 126 0.04 13.02 -13.25
CA PRO A 126 0.61 12.60 -14.53
C PRO A 126 -0.29 11.64 -15.29
N ASN A 127 -0.70 12.01 -16.51
CA ASN A 127 -1.64 11.27 -17.38
C ASN A 127 -3.12 11.25 -16.93
N SER A 128 -3.61 12.25 -16.17
CA SER A 128 -5.02 12.34 -15.73
C SER A 128 -5.90 13.31 -16.53
N ASP A 129 -5.44 13.79 -17.68
CA ASP A 129 -6.06 14.92 -18.41
C ASP A 129 -7.53 14.69 -18.84
N GLN A 130 -8.02 13.44 -18.81
CA GLN A 130 -9.40 13.07 -19.16
C GLN A 130 -10.20 12.49 -18.01
N GLU A 131 -9.74 12.61 -16.77
CA GLU A 131 -10.35 11.96 -15.63
C GLU A 131 -10.91 12.95 -14.60
N ASP A 132 -12.04 12.57 -14.01
CA ASP A 132 -12.57 13.23 -12.83
C ASP A 132 -11.86 12.69 -11.58
N LEU A 133 -10.79 13.38 -11.17
CA LEU A 133 -10.02 13.03 -9.98
C LEU A 133 -10.89 13.08 -8.71
N SER A 134 -11.81 14.04 -8.62
CA SER A 134 -12.73 14.12 -7.48
C SER A 134 -13.58 12.85 -7.34
N LYS A 135 -14.06 12.29 -8.45
CA LYS A 135 -14.77 11.01 -8.46
C LYS A 135 -13.85 9.84 -8.12
N ASN A 136 -12.66 9.78 -8.71
CA ASN A 136 -11.72 8.67 -8.50
C ASN A 136 -11.26 8.56 -7.04
N PHE A 137 -11.13 9.68 -6.33
CA PHE A 137 -10.71 9.70 -4.92
C PHE A 137 -11.88 9.70 -3.92
N ALA A 138 -13.13 9.67 -4.38
CA ALA A 138 -14.31 9.81 -3.52
C ALA A 138 -14.49 8.66 -2.50
N SER A 139 -13.95 7.47 -2.77
CA SER A 139 -13.94 6.34 -1.84
C SER A 139 -12.81 5.36 -2.15
N ALA A 140 -12.48 4.48 -1.21
CA ALA A 140 -11.44 3.47 -1.37
C ALA A 140 -11.73 2.55 -2.58
N ASN A 141 -13.00 2.23 -2.84
CA ASN A 141 -13.39 1.41 -3.98
C ASN A 141 -13.15 2.12 -5.32
N GLN A 142 -13.59 3.39 -5.44
CA GLN A 142 -13.34 4.18 -6.66
C GLN A 142 -11.84 4.35 -6.91
N PHE A 143 -11.08 4.59 -5.84
CA PHE A 143 -9.64 4.76 -5.95
C PHE A 143 -8.92 3.46 -6.32
N TYR A 144 -9.35 2.33 -5.74
CA TYR A 144 -8.84 1.01 -6.10
C TYR A 144 -9.04 0.70 -7.60
N ASP A 145 -10.26 0.94 -8.11
CA ASP A 145 -10.57 0.72 -9.51
C ASP A 145 -9.77 1.66 -10.41
N PHE A 146 -9.64 2.93 -10.00
CA PHE A 146 -8.78 3.91 -10.65
C PHE A 146 -7.33 3.41 -10.77
N ILE A 147 -6.70 2.99 -9.68
CA ILE A 147 -5.31 2.50 -9.68
C ILE A 147 -5.15 1.25 -10.54
N LEU A 148 -6.06 0.27 -10.42
CA LEU A 148 -5.95 -0.97 -11.19
C LEU A 148 -6.19 -0.80 -12.69
N ASN A 149 -7.09 0.09 -13.08
CA ASN A 149 -7.38 0.33 -14.50
C ASN A 149 -6.35 1.27 -15.13
N ARG A 150 -5.85 2.25 -14.38
CA ARG A 150 -4.80 3.19 -14.84
C ARG A 150 -3.42 2.53 -14.93
N TYR A 151 -3.08 1.69 -13.96
CA TYR A 151 -1.78 1.03 -13.87
C TYR A 151 -1.96 -0.48 -14.04
N THR A 152 -2.34 -0.89 -15.24
CA THR A 152 -2.39 -2.31 -15.64
C THR A 152 -1.07 -3.03 -15.37
N SER A 153 0.03 -2.30 -15.42
CA SER A 153 1.38 -2.69 -14.99
C SER A 153 1.44 -3.17 -13.53
N TYR A 154 0.69 -2.57 -12.61
CA TYR A 154 0.64 -3.02 -11.20
C TYR A 154 -0.03 -4.39 -11.07
N ARG A 155 -1.12 -4.63 -11.82
CA ARG A 155 -1.75 -5.95 -11.91
C ARG A 155 -0.78 -6.97 -12.51
N GLN A 156 -0.07 -6.59 -13.57
CA GLN A 156 0.95 -7.43 -14.20
C GLN A 156 2.07 -7.81 -13.22
N VAL A 157 2.55 -6.87 -12.40
CA VAL A 157 3.60 -7.15 -11.41
C VAL A 157 3.13 -8.20 -10.40
N GLN A 158 1.92 -8.08 -9.88
CA GLN A 158 1.35 -9.05 -8.93
C GLN A 158 1.22 -10.45 -9.54
N GLN A 159 0.82 -10.53 -10.81
CA GLN A 159 0.73 -11.77 -11.56
C GLN A 159 2.10 -12.42 -11.76
N VAL A 160 3.11 -11.66 -12.19
CA VAL A 160 4.47 -12.17 -12.41
C VAL A 160 5.11 -12.61 -11.10
N MET A 161 4.97 -11.83 -10.03
CA MET A 161 5.48 -12.16 -8.71
C MET A 161 4.80 -13.41 -8.13
N GLY A 162 3.63 -13.79 -8.64
CA GLY A 162 2.79 -14.85 -8.08
C GLY A 162 2.33 -14.54 -6.66
N TYR A 163 2.17 -13.24 -6.34
CA TYR A 163 1.80 -12.78 -5.00
C TYR A 163 0.94 -11.52 -5.12
N GLY A 164 -0.27 -11.59 -4.58
CA GLY A 164 -1.23 -10.49 -4.63
C GLY A 164 -0.96 -9.46 -3.54
N CYS A 165 -0.71 -8.22 -3.95
CA CYS A 165 -0.66 -7.09 -3.03
C CYS A 165 -2.10 -6.68 -2.74
N ASN A 166 -2.60 -6.93 -1.53
CA ASN A 166 -3.99 -6.69 -1.15
C ASN A 166 -4.27 -5.18 -0.93
N LEU A 167 -4.19 -4.39 -2.00
CA LEU A 167 -4.41 -2.95 -1.97
C LEU A 167 -5.83 -2.61 -1.49
N LYS A 168 -6.83 -3.41 -1.88
CA LYS A 168 -8.22 -3.20 -1.44
C LYS A 168 -8.32 -3.20 0.08
N SER A 169 -7.74 -4.21 0.73
CA SER A 169 -7.71 -4.27 2.19
C SER A 169 -6.87 -3.14 2.79
N ALA A 170 -5.74 -2.79 2.18
CA ALA A 170 -4.91 -1.67 2.65
C ALA A 170 -5.72 -0.38 2.68
N LEU A 171 -6.47 -0.06 1.62
CA LEU A 171 -7.31 1.13 1.55
C LEU A 171 -8.48 1.10 2.55
N GLN A 172 -9.14 -0.06 2.72
CA GLN A 172 -10.27 -0.21 3.63
C GLN A 172 -9.89 -0.08 5.11
N SER A 173 -8.65 -0.40 5.48
CA SER A 173 -8.16 -0.19 6.85
C SER A 173 -8.00 1.29 7.24
N THR A 174 -8.33 2.21 6.32
CA THR A 174 -8.05 3.65 6.43
C THR A 174 -9.28 4.54 6.34
N GLU A 175 -10.48 3.94 6.18
CA GLU A 175 -11.78 4.62 6.26
C GLU A 175 -12.40 4.51 7.67
#